data_AF-A0A3L7E1I1-F1
#
_entry.id   AF-A0A3L7E1I1-F1
#
_cell.length_a   1.000
_cell.length_b   1.000
_cell.length_c   1.000
_cell.angle_alpha   90.00
_cell.angle_beta   90.00
_cell.angle_gamma   90.00
#
_symmetry.space_group_name_H-M   'P 1'
#
loop_
_entity.id
_entity.type
_entity.pdbx_description
1 polymer ?
#
loop_
_entity_poly.entity_id
_entity_poly.type
_entity_poly.pdbx_seq_one_letter_code
_entity_poly.pdbx_strand_id
1 'polypeptide(L)'
;MNNGKFPPGNPFRLLTLSASVATVMGLALPAAQVEAQERGARGSSSLLEEVIVTARKREEGSQDVPMSISAFNANQIEALKVRDLT
;
A
#
# COMPACT_ATOMS: atom_id res chain seq x y z
N MET A 1 -60.57 -20.58 -20.73
CA MET A 1 -59.38 -21.36 -20.34
C MET A 1 -58.14 -20.76 -20.99
N ASN A 2 -57.08 -20.57 -20.20
CA ASN A 2 -55.69 -20.22 -20.56
C ASN A 2 -55.39 -18.76 -20.97
N ASN A 3 -55.39 -17.90 -19.94
CA ASN A 3 -54.76 -16.58 -19.92
C ASN A 3 -53.22 -16.72 -19.83
N GLY A 4 -52.46 -15.99 -20.64
CA GLY A 4 -51.00 -16.03 -20.59
C GLY A 4 -50.31 -15.01 -21.49
N LYS A 5 -50.67 -13.74 -21.31
CA LYS A 5 -50.00 -12.50 -21.76
C LYS A 5 -48.51 -12.68 -22.18
N PHE A 6 -48.21 -12.50 -23.47
CA PHE A 6 -46.85 -12.40 -24.02
C PHE A 6 -46.04 -11.31 -23.27
N PRO A 7 -44.86 -11.62 -22.71
CA PRO A 7 -43.90 -10.58 -22.33
C PRO A 7 -43.13 -10.12 -23.58
N PRO A 8 -43.08 -8.81 -23.89
CA PRO A 8 -42.37 -8.26 -25.03
C PRO A 8 -40.88 -8.08 -24.68
N GLY A 9 -39.98 -8.43 -25.58
CA GLY A 9 -38.56 -8.33 -25.28
C GLY A 9 -37.64 -8.73 -26.43
N ASN A 10 -37.56 -7.86 -27.42
CA ASN A 10 -36.38 -7.30 -28.09
C ASN A 10 -35.22 -8.19 -28.60
N PRO A 11 -34.54 -7.73 -29.67
CA PRO A 11 -34.04 -8.56 -30.75
C PRO A 11 -32.53 -8.76 -30.68
N PHE A 12 -32.06 -9.54 -29.71
CA PHE A 12 -30.72 -10.12 -29.76
C PHE A 12 -30.85 -11.62 -29.53
N ARG A 13 -31.61 -12.29 -30.41
CA ARG A 13 -31.01 -12.96 -31.58
C ARG A 13 -29.84 -13.82 -31.11
N LEU A 14 -30.17 -14.95 -30.49
CA LEU A 14 -30.46 -16.20 -31.20
C LEU A 14 -29.15 -16.82 -31.65
N LEU A 15 -29.00 -18.08 -31.27
CA LEU A 15 -27.97 -19.01 -31.71
C LEU A 15 -26.69 -19.09 -30.86
N THR A 16 -26.90 -19.15 -29.55
CA THR A 16 -26.26 -20.19 -28.76
C THR A 16 -26.67 -21.56 -29.31
N LEU A 17 -25.82 -22.23 -30.09
CA LEU A 17 -25.82 -23.69 -30.10
C LEU A 17 -24.45 -24.27 -30.44
N SER A 18 -23.91 -24.93 -29.43
CA SER A 18 -22.68 -25.70 -29.35
C SER A 18 -22.46 -26.68 -30.52
N ALA A 19 -21.23 -26.73 -31.04
CA ALA A 19 -20.64 -27.96 -31.56
C ALA A 19 -19.13 -27.95 -31.28
N SER A 20 -18.75 -28.78 -30.30
CA SER A 20 -17.42 -29.01 -29.77
C SER A 20 -16.41 -29.49 -30.81
N VAL A 21 -15.25 -28.84 -30.89
CA VAL A 21 -14.00 -29.48 -31.32
C VAL A 21 -12.94 -29.15 -30.28
N ALA A 22 -12.49 -30.20 -29.58
CA ALA A 22 -11.40 -30.14 -28.63
C ALA A 22 -10.07 -30.09 -29.40
N THR A 23 -9.36 -28.97 -29.30
CA THR A 23 -7.91 -28.91 -29.50
C THR A 23 -7.28 -28.34 -28.25
N VAL A 24 -6.75 -29.24 -27.43
CA VAL A 24 -5.82 -28.93 -26.35
C VAL A 24 -4.54 -28.39 -26.98
N MET A 25 -4.25 -27.11 -26.78
CA MET A 25 -2.90 -26.58 -26.90
C MET A 25 -2.75 -25.51 -25.81
N GLY A 26 -2.28 -25.96 -24.65
CA GLY A 26 -1.82 -25.05 -23.62
C GLY A 26 -0.60 -24.28 -24.13
N LEU A 27 -0.52 -23.00 -23.76
CA LEU A 27 0.67 -22.29 -23.32
C LEU A 27 0.31 -20.80 -23.13
N ALA A 28 0.80 -20.25 -22.01
CA ALA A 28 0.72 -18.85 -21.58
C ALA A 28 -0.59 -18.40 -20.89
N LEU A 29 -0.81 -18.91 -19.68
CA LEU A 29 -1.40 -18.06 -18.64
C LEU A 29 -0.35 -16.95 -18.35
N PRO A 30 -0.63 -15.66 -18.53
CA PRO A 30 0.15 -14.67 -17.80
C PRO A 30 -0.15 -14.96 -16.34
N ALA A 31 0.86 -15.42 -15.61
CA ALA A 31 0.79 -15.49 -14.16
C ALA A 31 0.39 -14.09 -13.70
N ALA A 32 -0.85 -13.96 -13.22
CA ALA A 32 -1.26 -12.80 -12.45
C ALA A 32 -0.37 -12.82 -11.21
N GLN A 33 0.73 -12.09 -11.30
CA GLN A 33 1.56 -11.73 -10.18
C GLN A 33 0.73 -10.78 -9.34
N VAL A 34 -0.15 -11.38 -8.52
CA VAL A 34 -0.68 -10.76 -7.33
C VAL A 34 0.54 -10.54 -6.47
N GLU A 35 1.10 -9.33 -6.53
CA GLU A 35 2.00 -8.85 -5.49
C GLU A 35 1.20 -8.93 -4.20
N ALA A 36 1.44 -10.01 -3.45
CA ALA A 36 1.03 -10.12 -2.08
C ALA A 36 1.68 -8.92 -1.38
N GLN A 37 0.88 -7.89 -1.14
CA GLN A 37 1.25 -6.70 -0.40
C GLN A 37 2.15 -7.14 0.74
N GLU A 38 3.43 -6.80 0.65
CA GLU A 38 4.43 -7.10 1.65
C GLU A 38 3.94 -6.47 2.95
N ARG A 39 3.26 -7.30 3.73
CA ARG A 39 2.79 -7.00 5.08
C ARG A 39 3.96 -7.23 6.04
N GLY A 40 5.16 -6.89 5.61
CA GLY A 40 6.38 -6.82 6.41
C GLY A 40 6.71 -5.34 6.59
N ALA A 41 6.84 -4.91 7.85
CA ALA A 41 7.33 -3.58 8.26
C ALA A 41 6.36 -2.37 8.22
N ARG A 42 5.03 -2.55 8.20
CA ARG A 42 4.08 -1.46 8.60
C ARG A 42 3.51 -1.62 10.02
N GLY A 43 4.13 -2.45 10.85
CA GLY A 43 3.51 -2.91 12.10
C GLY A 43 4.44 -3.15 13.27
N SER A 44 5.71 -2.75 13.21
CA SER A 44 6.34 -2.34 14.45
C SER A 44 5.69 -1.00 14.78
N SER A 45 4.81 -0.98 15.77
CA SER A 45 4.76 0.18 16.65
C SER A 45 6.21 0.36 17.10
N SER A 46 6.97 1.17 16.36
CA SER A 46 8.17 1.76 16.89
C SER A 46 7.62 2.50 18.08
N LEU A 47 7.84 1.94 19.28
CA LEU A 47 7.53 2.64 20.51
C LEU A 47 8.24 3.98 20.35
N LEU A 48 7.46 5.04 20.16
CA LEU A 48 8.02 6.36 19.93
C LEU A 48 8.68 6.75 21.23
N GLU A 49 10.01 6.83 21.21
CA GLU A 49 10.78 7.32 22.32
C GLU A 49 10.52 8.83 22.46
N GLU A 50 10.34 9.26 23.70
CA GLU A 50 10.19 10.67 24.00
C GLU A 50 11.56 11.36 23.92
N VAL A 51 11.64 12.40 23.11
CA VAL A 51 12.85 13.22 22.97
C VAL A 51 12.55 14.60 23.55
N ILE A 52 13.14 14.89 24.71
CA ILE A 52 13.04 16.21 25.37
C ILE A 52 14.13 17.13 24.84
N VAL A 53 13.75 18.36 24.51
CA VAL A 53 14.65 19.40 24.00
C VAL A 53 14.48 20.71 24.78
N THR A 54 15.46 21.60 24.66
CA THR A 54 15.44 22.93 25.28
C THR A 54 15.43 24.07 24.25
N ALA A 55 14.78 23.84 23.12
CA ALA A 55 14.78 24.75 21.97
C ALA A 55 14.25 26.18 22.28
N ARG A 56 13.41 26.34 23.32
CA ARG A 56 12.86 27.64 23.76
C ARG A 56 13.23 28.00 25.20
N LYS A 57 14.36 27.52 25.70
CA LYS A 57 14.81 27.69 27.10
C LYS A 57 13.82 27.12 28.14
N ARG A 58 13.02 26.14 27.72
CA ARG A 58 12.13 25.32 28.53
C ARG A 58 12.23 23.89 28.01
N GLU A 59 12.08 22.90 28.89
CA GLU A 59 11.97 21.49 28.54
C GLU A 59 10.62 21.21 27.87
N GLU A 60 10.66 20.72 26.64
CA GLU A 60 9.49 20.42 25.81
C GLU A 60 9.80 19.20 24.94
N GLY A 61 8.78 18.42 24.57
CA GLY A 61 8.93 17.33 23.62
C GLY A 61 9.29 17.87 22.23
N SER A 62 10.15 17.18 21.49
CA SER A 62 10.58 17.61 20.14
C SER A 62 9.42 17.75 19.15
N GLN A 63 8.27 17.12 19.40
CA GLN A 63 7.07 17.21 18.56
C GLN A 63 6.19 18.43 18.88
N ASP A 64 6.36 19.03 20.06
CA ASP A 64 5.57 20.17 20.54
C ASP A 64 6.22 21.52 20.23
N VAL A 65 7.52 21.51 19.90
CA VAL A 65 8.25 22.73 19.55
C VAL A 65 7.88 23.19 18.14
N PRO A 66 7.38 24.42 17.95
CA PRO A 66 6.98 24.92 16.63
C PRO A 66 8.19 25.42 15.81
N MET A 67 9.26 24.63 15.74
CA MET A 67 10.48 24.90 14.99
C MET A 67 11.04 23.58 14.45
N SER A 68 11.69 23.62 13.29
CA SER A 68 12.38 22.45 12.76
C SER A 68 13.59 22.08 13.62
N ILE A 69 13.70 20.81 13.98
CA ILE A 69 14.78 20.26 14.79
C ILE A 69 15.46 19.15 13.98
N SER A 70 16.79 19.20 13.90
CA SER A 70 17.62 18.12 13.36
C SER A 70 18.43 17.51 14.49
N ALA A 71 18.31 16.20 14.69
CA ALA A 71 19.06 15.47 15.70
C ALA A 71 20.08 14.54 15.02
N PHE A 72 21.28 14.47 15.60
CA PHE A 72 22.34 13.56 15.15
C PHE A 72 22.72 12.63 16.30
N ASN A 73 22.83 11.34 16.01
CA ASN A 73 23.32 10.36 16.97
C ASN A 73 24.85 10.15 16.87
N ALA A 74 25.43 9.44 17.83
CA ALA A 74 26.88 9.23 17.90
C ALA A 74 27.47 8.62 16.61
N ASN A 75 26.84 7.56 16.08
CA ASN A 75 27.29 6.89 14.86
C ASN A 75 27.29 7.83 13.65
N GLN A 76 26.30 8.71 13.55
CA GLN A 76 26.23 9.71 12.47
C GLN A 76 27.34 10.76 12.60
N ILE A 77 27.60 11.27 13.80
CA ILE A 77 28.68 12.23 14.05
C ILE A 77 30.04 11.62 13.68
N GLU A 78 30.28 10.37 14.06
CA GLU A 78 31.50 9.63 13.72
C GLU A 78 31.64 9.41 12.21
N ALA A 79 30.57 8.95 11.54
CA ALA A 79 30.57 8.72 10.11
C ALA A 79 30.83 10.00 9.31
N LEU A 80 30.29 11.13 9.79
CA LEU A 80 30.49 12.46 9.20
C LEU A 80 31.87 13.05 9.52
N LYS A 81 32.66 12.42 10.40
CA LYS A 81 33.97 12.91 10.86
C LYS A 81 33.91 14.36 11.37
N VAL A 82 32.84 14.69 12.09
CA VAL A 82 32.70 16.00 12.74
C VAL A 82 33.76 16.09 13.85
N ARG A 83 34.57 17.15 13.81
CA ARG A 83 35.69 17.37 14.76
C ARG A 83 35.48 18.57 15.65
N ASP A 84 34.61 19.47 15.22
CA ASP A 84 34.35 20.75 15.85
C ASP A 84 32.92 21.22 15.56
N LEU A 85 32.33 21.98 16.48
CA LEU A 85 30.92 22.44 16.46
C LEU A 85 30.80 23.98 16.51
N THR A 86 31.88 24.68 16.23
CA THR A 86 31.97 26.16 16.28
C THR A 86 32.05 26.78 14.90
#